data_AF-A0A936JE25-F1
#
_entry.id   AF-A0A936JE25-F1
#
_cell.length_a   1.000
_cell.length_b   1.000
_cell.length_c   1.000
_cell.angle_alpha   90.00
_cell.angle_beta   90.00
_cell.angle_gamma   90.00
#
_symmetry.space_group_name_H-M   'P 1'
#
loop_
_entity.id
_entity.type
_entity.pdbx_description
1 polymer ?
#
loop_
_entity_poly.entity_id
_entity_poly.type
_entity_poly.pdbx_seq_one_letter_code
_entity_poly.pdbx_strand_id
1 'polypeptide(L)' 'MAKKSNIDNIKNMSLDQLKQTVRELKSGRQREKFDSLVSGNLDAIALNVQKKDIARLLTEITAREKA' A
#
# COMPACT_ATOMS: atom_id res chain seq x y z
N MET A 1 -8.82 8.61 -15.40
CA MET A 1 -8.34 9.50 -14.31
C MET A 1 -7.73 8.61 -13.24
N ALA A 2 -6.41 8.68 -13.02
CA ALA A 2 -5.75 7.89 -11.97
C ALA A 2 -6.21 8.42 -10.61
N LYS A 3 -6.81 7.55 -9.78
CA LYS A 3 -7.11 7.87 -8.37
C LYS A 3 -5.79 8.29 -7.73
N LYS A 4 -5.69 9.53 -7.23
CA LYS A 4 -4.57 9.97 -6.40
C LYS A 4 -4.41 8.95 -5.27
N SER A 5 -3.22 8.36 -5.14
CA SER A 5 -2.94 7.36 -4.11
C SER A 5 -3.22 7.99 -2.75
N ASN A 6 -3.96 7.30 -1.87
CA ASN A 6 -4.30 7.77 -0.50
C ASN A 6 -3.05 8.09 0.37
N ILE A 7 -1.86 7.89 -0.18
CA ILE A 7 -0.54 8.03 0.43
C ILE A 7 -0.02 9.46 0.45
N ASP A 8 -0.58 10.37 -0.36
CA ASP A 8 -0.15 11.77 -0.37
C ASP A 8 -0.37 12.48 0.99
N ASN A 9 -1.27 11.94 1.83
CA ASN A 9 -1.61 12.47 3.15
C ASN A 9 -1.04 11.66 4.33
N ILE A 10 -0.02 10.80 4.12
CA ILE A 10 0.56 9.93 5.16
C ILE A 10 0.88 10.67 6.48
N LYS A 11 1.38 11.90 6.41
CA LYS A 11 1.74 12.68 7.59
C LYS A 11 0.53 13.07 8.46
N ASN A 12 -0.65 13.20 7.87
CA ASN A 12 -1.87 13.63 8.57
C ASN A 12 -2.71 12.46 9.10
N MET A 13 -2.36 11.22 8.75
CA MET A 13 -3.07 10.04 9.23
C MET A 13 -2.67 9.70 10.66
N SER A 14 -3.56 9.14 11.46
CA SER A 14 -3.21 8.57 12.76
C SER A 14 -2.39 7.27 12.60
N LEU A 15 -1.71 6.83 13.66
CA LEU A 15 -0.96 5.57 13.64
C LEU A 15 -1.86 4.38 13.29
N ASP A 16 -3.09 4.36 13.81
CA ASP A 16 -4.07 3.31 13.51
C ASP A 16 -4.54 3.36 12.05
N GLN A 17 -4.76 4.56 11.50
CA GLN A 17 -5.09 4.73 10.09
C GLN A 17 -3.96 4.26 9.17
N LEU A 18 -2.70 4.53 9.53
CA LEU A 18 -1.54 4.04 8.80
C LEU A 18 -1.48 2.51 8.81
N LYS A 19 -1.65 1.89 9.99
CA LYS A 19 -1.67 0.43 10.15
C LYS A 19 -2.81 -0.22 9.38
N GLN A 20 -4.00 0.37 9.43
CA GLN A 20 -5.17 -0.10 8.68
C GLN A 20 -4.91 -0.02 7.16
N THR A 21 -4.38 1.10 6.67
CA THR A 21 -4.08 1.29 5.24
C THR A 21 -3.05 0.28 4.73
N VAL A 22 -2.03 -0.05 5.54
CA VAL A 22 -1.08 -1.12 5.20
C VAL A 22 -1.77 -2.48 5.08
N ARG A 23 -2.72 -2.80 5.97
CA ARG A 23 -3.47 -4.07 5.91
C ARG A 23 -4.34 -4.13 4.65
N GLU A 24 -5.05 -3.06 4.35
CA GLU A 24 -5.89 -2.93 3.15
C GLU A 24 -5.05 -3.10 1.89
N LEU A 25 -3.93 -2.38 1.76
CA LEU A 25 -3.02 -2.49 0.61
C LEU A 25 -2.39 -3.89 0.49
N LYS A 26 -2.01 -4.53 1.60
CA LYS A 26 -1.49 -5.91 1.57
C LYS A 26 -2.56 -6.91 1.13
N SER A 27 -3.81 -6.73 1.56
CA SER A 27 -4.93 -7.61 1.17
C SER A 27 -5.30 -7.44 -0.31
N GLY A 28 -5.43 -6.19 -0.78
CA GLY A 28 -5.67 -5.87 -2.19
C GLY A 28 -4.56 -6.41 -3.09
N ARG A 29 -3.30 -6.28 -2.66
CA ARG A 29 -2.14 -6.81 -3.39
C ARG A 29 -2.12 -8.34 -3.47
N GLN A 30 -2.59 -9.04 -2.43
CA GLN A 30 -2.74 -10.51 -2.50
C GLN A 30 -3.80 -10.90 -3.52
N ARG A 31 -4.92 -10.17 -3.54
CA ARG A 31 -6.00 -10.38 -4.50
C ARG A 31 -5.55 -10.09 -5.94
N GLU A 32 -4.92 -8.96 -6.20
CA GLU A 32 -4.40 -8.63 -7.54
C GLU A 32 -3.36 -9.63 -8.02
N LYS A 33 -2.47 -10.11 -7.13
CA LYS A 33 -1.56 -11.20 -7.48
C LYS A 33 -2.29 -12.47 -7.85
N PHE A 34 -3.32 -12.85 -7.08
CA PHE A 34 -4.12 -14.04 -7.35
C PHE A 34 -4.89 -13.90 -8.68
N ASP A 35 -5.64 -12.81 -8.86
CA ASP A 35 -6.41 -12.52 -10.08
C ASP A 35 -5.49 -12.47 -11.30
N SER A 36 -4.28 -11.96 -11.14
CA SER A 36 -3.26 -11.94 -12.18
C SER A 36 -2.69 -13.31 -12.51
N LEU A 37 -2.43 -14.16 -11.51
CA LEU A 37 -1.99 -15.54 -11.73
C LEU A 37 -3.07 -16.35 -12.46
N VAL A 38 -4.34 -16.12 -12.13
CA VAL A 38 -5.50 -16.76 -12.77
C VAL A 38 -5.72 -16.24 -14.19
N SER A 39 -5.55 -14.94 -14.43
CA SER A 39 -5.78 -14.31 -15.75
C SER A 39 -4.55 -14.27 -16.67
N GLY A 40 -3.36 -14.61 -16.16
CA GLY A 40 -2.10 -14.54 -16.89
C GLY A 40 -1.57 -13.12 -17.15
N ASN A 41 -2.28 -12.07 -16.72
CA ASN A 41 -1.91 -10.68 -16.94
C ASN A 41 -1.42 -10.03 -15.64
N LEU A 42 -0.10 -10.07 -15.42
CA LEU A 42 0.55 -9.44 -14.26
C LEU A 42 1.05 -8.04 -14.60
N ASP A 43 0.34 -7.04 -14.09
CA ASP A 43 0.82 -5.66 -14.13
C ASP A 43 1.92 -5.46 -13.08
N ALA A 44 3.16 -5.74 -13.51
CA ALA A 44 4.35 -5.57 -12.69
C ALA A 44 4.58 -4.11 -12.25
N ILE A 45 4.09 -3.13 -13.02
CA ILE A 45 4.23 -1.72 -12.70
C ILE A 45 3.32 -1.39 -11.51
N ALA A 46 2.04 -1.76 -11.59
CA ALA A 46 1.08 -1.57 -10.50
C ALA A 46 1.56 -2.25 -9.20
N LEU A 47 2.06 -3.48 -9.28
CA LEU A 47 2.60 -4.20 -8.13
C LEU A 47 3.83 -3.52 -7.50
N ASN A 48 4.68 -2.90 -8.31
CA ASN A 48 5.85 -2.18 -7.82
C ASN A 48 5.49 -0.82 -7.20
N VAL A 49 4.49 -0.12 -7.72
CA VAL A 49 3.94 1.09 -7.10
C VAL A 49 3.40 0.75 -5.70
N GLN A 50 2.55 -0.28 -5.60
CA GLN A 50 2.01 -0.72 -4.31
C GLN A 50 3.07 -1.16 -3.30
N LYS A 51 4.15 -1.81 -3.75
CA LYS A 51 5.29 -2.16 -2.88
C LYS A 51 5.92 -0.91 -2.26
N LYS A 52 6.22 0.11 -3.07
CA LYS A 52 6.83 1.37 -2.60
C LYS A 52 5.91 2.10 -1.64
N ASP A 53 4.63 2.07 -1.94
CA ASP A 53 3.55 2.66 -1.16
C ASP A 53 3.42 2.03 0.24
N ILE A 54 3.43 0.69 0.32
CA ILE A 54 3.49 -0.04 1.61
C ILE A 54 4.77 0.28 2.37
N ALA A 55 5.92 0.35 1.69
CA ALA A 55 7.20 0.65 2.33
C ALA A 55 7.19 2.05 2.98
N ARG A 56 6.66 3.07 2.29
CA ARG A 56 6.51 4.42 2.84
C ARG A 56 5.65 4.45 4.11
N LEU A 57 4.51 3.76 4.09
CA LEU A 57 3.62 3.66 5.25
C LEU A 57 4.31 2.98 6.44
N LEU A 58 5.03 1.88 6.21
CA LEU A 58 5.77 1.17 7.25
C LEU A 58 6.90 2.02 7.85
N THR A 59 7.60 2.80 7.02
CA THR A 59 8.62 3.74 7.49
C THR A 59 8.02 4.79 8.41
N GLU A 60 6.89 5.40 8.03
CA GLU A 60 6.20 6.39 8.86
C GLU A 60 5.71 5.79 10.18
N ILE A 61 5.10 4.60 10.14
CA ILE A 61 4.68 3.86 11.34
C ILE A 61 5.87 3.67 12.28
N THR A 62 6.99 3.17 11.74
CA THR A 62 8.20 2.90 12.53
C THR A 62 8.80 4.19 13.10
N ALA A 63 8.79 5.28 12.35
CA ALA A 63 9.27 6.57 12.81
C ALA A 63 8.44 7.09 14.00
N ARG A 64 7.11 6.93 13.95
CA ARG A 64 6.20 7.34 15.02
C ARG A 64 6.24 6.43 16.25
N GLU A 65 6.46 5.13 16.06
CA GLU A 65 6.60 4.19 17.18
C GLU A 65 7.94 4.38 17.93
N LYS A 66 8.93 5.03 17.30
CA LYS A 66 10.24 5.32 17.89
C LYS A 66 10.40 6.74 18.42
N ALA A 67 9.47 7.64 18.11
CA ALA A 67 9.46 9.03 18.57
C ALA A 67 8.82 9.13 19.96
#